data_AF-A0A941NRS6-F1
#
_entry.id   AF-A0A941NRS6-F1
#
_cell.length_a   1.000
_cell.length_b   1.000
_cell.length_c   1.000
_cell.angle_alpha   90.00
_cell.angle_beta   90.00
_cell.angle_gamma   90.00
#
_symmetry.space_group_name_H-M   'P 1'
#
loop_
_entity.id
_entity.type
_entity.pdbx_description
1 polymer ?
#
loop_
_entity_poly.entity_id
_entity_poly.type
_entity_poly.pdbx_seq_one_letter_code
_entity_poly.pdbx_strand_id
1 'polypeptide(L)' 'MKVLSSSALVQVSGGKCIEMYNADIPLNYLPIVAEHLKLLNKHKFDAAAFLQALTDAGLDPTQVTLNVSVYC' A
#
# COMPACT_ATOMS: atom_id res chain seq x y z
N MET A 1 9.84 -18.05 4.29
CA MET A 1 9.02 -16.84 4.47
C MET A 1 8.19 -16.66 3.22
N LYS A 2 6.86 -16.57 3.32
CA LYS A 2 5.95 -16.41 2.16
C LYS A 2 5.59 -14.93 2.03
N VAL A 3 6.03 -14.29 0.95
CA VAL A 3 5.76 -12.88 0.63
C VAL A 3 4.54 -12.83 -0.28
N LEU A 4 3.54 -12.01 0.05
CA LEU A 4 2.37 -11.75 -0.79
C LEU A 4 2.66 -10.53 -1.65
N SER A 5 2.95 -10.75 -2.94
CA SER A 5 3.04 -9.69 -3.95
C SER A 5 1.65 -9.42 -4.54
N SER A 6 1.03 -8.31 -4.14
CA SER A 6 -0.28 -7.87 -4.66
C SER A 6 -0.08 -6.84 -5.78
N SER A 7 -0.18 -7.25 -7.03
CA SER A 7 -0.24 -6.35 -8.18
C SER A 7 -1.66 -5.82 -8.39
N ALA A 8 -2.08 -4.82 -7.61
CA ALA A 8 -3.34 -4.13 -7.86
C ALA A 8 -3.10 -2.94 -8.82
N LEU A 9 -3.42 -3.14 -10.10
CA LEU A 9 -3.40 -2.10 -11.13
C LEU A 9 -4.56 -1.13 -10.88
N VAL A 10 -4.28 0.08 -10.39
CA VAL A 10 -5.29 1.15 -10.30
C VAL A 10 -4.94 2.24 -11.31
N GLN A 11 -5.86 2.46 -12.25
CA GLN A 11 -5.75 3.45 -13.31
C GLN A 11 -6.23 4.81 -12.79
N VAL A 12 -5.34 5.81 -12.75
CA VAL A 12 -5.68 7.21 -12.45
C VAL A 12 -5.82 8.01 -13.74
N SER A 13 -7.03 8.55 -13.94
CA SER A 13 -7.45 9.66 -14.82
C SER A 13 -6.54 10.07 -15.99
N GLY A 14 -7.08 9.98 -17.22
CA GLY A 14 -6.53 10.67 -18.40
C GLY A 14 -5.70 9.81 -19.37
N GLY A 15 -5.48 8.53 -19.05
CA GLY A 15 -5.06 7.53 -20.03
C GLY A 15 -3.56 7.39 -20.28
N LYS A 16 -2.66 7.84 -19.38
CA LYS A 16 -1.22 7.56 -19.54
C LYS A 16 -0.48 7.10 -18.29
N CYS A 17 -0.93 7.44 -17.08
CA CYS A 17 -0.16 7.13 -15.87
C CYS A 17 -0.79 6.02 -15.03
N ILE A 18 -0.02 4.98 -14.69
CA ILE A 18 -0.41 3.91 -13.77
C ILE A 18 0.35 4.11 -12.46
N GLU A 19 -0.37 4.17 -11.34
CA GLU A 19 0.24 4.18 -10.01
C GLU A 19 0.33 2.75 -9.49
N MET A 20 1.55 2.30 -9.20
CA MET A 20 1.85 1.01 -8.61
C MET A 20 2.31 1.19 -7.17
N TYR A 21 1.68 0.46 -6.26
CA TYR A 21 2.01 0.44 -4.84
C TYR A 21 2.54 -0.95 -4.48
N ASN A 22 3.80 -1.02 -4.06
CA ASN A 22 4.42 -2.25 -3.57
C ASN A 22 4.74 -2.09 -2.09
N ALA A 23 4.25 -3.00 -1.26
CA ALA A 23 4.47 -2.98 0.17
C ALA A 23 4.98 -4.35 0.67
N ASP A 24 6.10 -4.35 1.38
CA ASP A 24 6.62 -5.51 2.11
C ASP A 24 6.23 -5.37 3.58
N ILE A 25 5.22 -6.14 4.01
CA ILE A 25 4.61 -6.05 5.34
C ILE A 25 4.37 -7.46 5.90
N PRO A 26 4.62 -7.72 7.20
CA PRO A 26 4.32 -9.02 7.81
C PRO A 26 2.83 -9.37 7.75
N LEU A 27 2.53 -10.66 7.55
CA LEU A 27 1.16 -11.16 7.36
C LEU A 27 0.20 -10.80 8.51
N ASN A 28 0.72 -10.60 9.72
CA ASN A 28 -0.07 -10.25 10.90
C ASN A 28 -0.79 -8.90 10.76
N TYR A 29 -0.31 -8.01 9.88
CA TYR A 29 -0.89 -6.68 9.64
C TYR A 29 -1.80 -6.64 8.41
N LEU A 30 -2.04 -7.78 7.76
CA LEU A 30 -2.91 -7.90 6.58
C LEU A 30 -4.31 -7.28 6.75
N PRO A 31 -4.98 -7.34 7.92
CA PRO A 31 -6.25 -6.66 8.11
C PRO A 31 -6.16 -5.13 7.93
N ILE A 32 -5.09 -4.51 8.44
CA ILE A 32 -4.85 -3.06 8.32
C ILE A 32 -4.57 -2.69 6.87
N VAL A 33 -3.76 -3.51 6.19
CA VAL A 33 -3.48 -3.37 4.76
C VAL A 33 -4.76 -3.46 3.95
N ALA A 34 -5.60 -4.46 4.18
CA ALA A 34 -6.86 -4.63 3.45
C ALA A 34 -7.82 -3.45 3.63
N GLU A 35 -7.91 -2.86 4.82
CA GLU A 35 -8.74 -1.66 5.06
C GLU A 35 -8.23 -0.45 4.28
N HIS A 36 -6.91 -0.23 4.25
CA HIS A 36 -6.32 0.92 3.55
C HIS A 36 -6.28 0.73 2.03
N LEU A 37 -6.10 -0.50 1.52
CA LEU A 37 -6.19 -0.79 0.09
C LEU A 37 -7.57 -0.45 -0.50
N LYS A 38 -8.65 -0.53 0.29
CA LYS A 38 -9.99 -0.08 -0.16
C LYS A 38 -10.03 1.42 -0.48
N LEU A 39 -9.12 2.21 0.05
CA LEU A 39 -9.02 3.65 -0.19
C LEU A 39 -8.30 3.97 -1.52
N LEU A 40 -7.48 3.06 -2.04
CA LEU A 40 -6.81 3.21 -3.35
C LEU A 40 -7.85 3.34 -4.47
N ASN A 41 -8.84 2.45 -4.49
CA ASN A 41 -9.92 2.47 -5.47
C ASN A 41 -10.79 3.74 -5.38
N LYS A 42 -10.68 4.51 -4.30
CA LYS A 42 -11.41 5.77 -4.09
C LYS A 42 -10.54 7.01 -4.31
N HIS A 43 -9.27 6.85 -4.73
CA HIS A 43 -8.27 7.91 -4.78
C HIS A 43 -8.11 8.67 -3.46
N LYS A 44 -8.32 7.97 -2.33
CA LYS A 44 -8.19 8.51 -0.97
C LYS A 44 -7.09 7.80 -0.18
N PHE A 45 -6.20 7.11 -0.87
CA PHE A 45 -5.10 6.43 -0.22
C PHE A 45 -4.08 7.46 0.25
N ASP A 46 -3.85 7.48 1.56
CA ASP A 46 -2.83 8.29 2.19
C ASP A 46 -1.74 7.35 2.71
N ALA A 47 -0.56 7.43 2.10
CA ALA A 47 0.59 6.61 2.44
C ALA A 47 1.09 6.89 3.87
N ALA A 48 1.00 8.13 4.36
CA ALA A 48 1.43 8.49 5.70
C ALA A 48 0.46 7.93 6.75
N ALA A 49 -0.85 8.05 6.52
CA ALA A 49 -1.86 7.46 7.40
C ALA A 49 -1.74 5.93 7.45
N PHE A 50 -1.46 5.30 6.32
CA PHE A 50 -1.22 3.86 6.22
C PHE A 50 0.00 3.41 7.03
N LEU A 51 1.15 4.08 6.88
CA LEU A 51 2.36 3.78 7.64
C LEU A 51 2.16 4.04 9.14
N GLN A 52 1.42 5.09 9.51
CA GLN A 52 1.08 5.37 10.89
C GLN A 52 0.23 4.25 11.50
N ALA A 53 -0.81 3.78 10.79
CA ALA A 53 -1.67 2.69 11.27
C ALA A 53 -0.91 1.38 11.50
N LEU A 54 0.11 1.10 10.67
CA LEU A 54 1.01 -0.03 10.86
C LEU A 54 1.90 0.15 12.10
N THR A 55 2.43 1.35 12.29
CA THR A 55 3.29 1.69 13.44
C THR A 55 2.50 1.62 14.75
N ASP A 56 1.27 2.15 14.77
CA ASP A 56 0.36 2.12 15.92
C ASP A 56 -0.05 0.68 16.29
N ALA A 57 -0.07 -0.22 15.30
CA ALA A 57 -0.29 -1.65 15.52
C ALA A 57 0.95 -2.40 16.03
N GLY A 58 2.08 -1.71 16.19
CA GLY A 58 3.34 -2.26 16.70
C GLY A 58 4.30 -2.75 15.62
N LEU A 59 4.08 -2.43 14.35
CA LEU A 59 5.04 -2.75 13.30
C LEU A 59 6.22 -1.79 13.40
N ASP A 60 7.44 -2.34 13.46
CA ASP A 60 8.64 -1.54 13.40
C ASP A 60 8.74 -0.87 12.01
N PRO A 61 8.85 0.47 11.94
CA PRO A 61 8.89 1.18 10.67
C PRO A 61 10.08 0.79 9.79
N THR A 62 11.15 0.23 10.34
CA THR A 62 12.28 -0.31 9.57
C THR A 62 11.96 -1.60 8.82
N GLN A 63 10.87 -2.29 9.19
CA GLN A 63 10.39 -3.50 8.52
C GLN A 63 9.36 -3.23 7.43
N VAL A 64 8.98 -1.96 7.21
CA VAL A 64 8.01 -1.56 6.20
C VAL A 64 8.74 -0.89 5.06
N THR A 65 8.59 -1.44 3.86
CA THR A 65 8.96 -0.73 2.63
C THR A 65 7.69 -0.50 1.83
N LEU A 66 7.32 0.76 1.60
CA LEU A 66 6.26 1.14 0.68
C LEU A 66 6.88 1.89 -0.51
N ASN A 67 6.87 1.25 -1.66
CA ASN A 67 7.29 1.85 -2.92
C ASN A 67 6.06 2.30 -3.72
N VAL A 68 6.05 3.57 -4.11
CA VAL A 68 5.04 4.15 -4.99
C VAL A 68 5.73 4.49 -6.30
N SER A 69 5.26 3.91 -7.40
CA SER A 69 5.81 4.15 -8.73
C SER A 69 4.72 4.65 -9.65
N VAL A 70 4.96 5.77 -10.31
CA VAL A 70 4.04 6.33 -11.31
C VAL A 70 4.65 6.09 -12.68
N TYR A 71 3.97 5.27 -13.49
CA TYR A 71 4.38 4.94 -14.84
C TYR A 71 3.54 5.72 -15.83
N CYS A 72 4.12 6.79 -16.38
CA CYS A 72 3.64 7.51 -17.55
C CYS A 72 4.51 7.15 -18.78
#